data_AF-A0A950M3K3-F1
#
_entry.id   AF-A0A950M3K3-F1
#
_cell.length_a   1.000
_cell.length_b   1.000
_cell.length_c   1.000
_cell.angle_alpha   90.00
_cell.angle_beta   90.00
_cell.angle_gamma   90.00
#
_symmetry.space_group_name_H-M   'P 1'
#
loop_
_entity.id
_entity.type
_entity.pdbx_description
1 polymer ?
#
loop_
_entity_poly.entity_id
_entity_poly.type
_entity_poly.pdbx_seq_one_letter_code
_entity_poly.pdbx_strand_id
1 'polypeptide(L)'
;MPNFPIIDSHVHLYDVGRLRYGWLQGVPKINRTYVLEDFDRARGEAEVDKIVFAEVAVDPGLHLEEAAFIQSLADKDRRLAGMVAHAPLEKGPAVEGDIVALKKNRILRGIRRLIETERDPSFCLEPGFIEAIKLLPKHGLTFDICVKHWALVFGLELARRCPEVTFVLDHIGKPGIKHGLREPWWGQIVEMARLPNVVCKVSGVITEANHAKWNKEEVKPYITHVIEAFGFDRVMYGSDWTVSELTHPYPTFVDILDEVVAQANDAEKRKLYRDTAMRIYRLE
;
A
#
# COMPACT_ATOMS: atom_id res chain seq x y z
N MET A 1 -18.25 -4.93 -10.51
CA MET A 1 -17.22 -3.92 -10.81
C MET A 1 -17.85 -2.52 -10.94
N PRO A 2 -17.14 -1.45 -10.55
CA PRO A 2 -17.56 -0.08 -10.82
C PRO A 2 -17.79 0.17 -12.32
N ASN A 3 -18.79 1.00 -12.66
CA ASN A 3 -19.10 1.39 -14.03
C ASN A 3 -18.29 2.61 -14.51
N PHE A 4 -17.13 2.85 -13.88
CA PHE A 4 -16.22 3.94 -14.20
C PHE A 4 -14.77 3.47 -13.98
N PRO A 5 -13.79 4.11 -14.65
CA PRO A 5 -12.38 3.74 -14.47
C PRO A 5 -11.87 3.98 -13.03
N ILE A 6 -11.30 2.93 -12.44
CA ILE A 6 -10.76 2.92 -11.07
C ILE A 6 -9.29 3.33 -11.02
N ILE A 7 -8.81 3.62 -9.82
CA ILE A 7 -7.39 3.79 -9.52
C ILE A 7 -6.96 2.68 -8.57
N ASP A 8 -5.95 1.94 -8.99
CA ASP A 8 -5.31 0.95 -8.14
C ASP A 8 -4.16 1.60 -7.37
N SER A 9 -4.36 1.88 -6.09
CA SER A 9 -3.35 2.57 -5.28
C SER A 9 -2.21 1.68 -4.79
N HIS A 10 -2.21 0.38 -5.10
CA HIS A 10 -1.21 -0.55 -4.58
C HIS A 10 -0.92 -1.70 -5.54
N VAL A 11 0.12 -1.52 -6.36
CA VAL A 11 0.58 -2.51 -7.34
C VAL A 11 2.10 -2.73 -7.19
N HIS A 12 2.56 -3.96 -7.39
CA HIS A 12 3.95 -4.37 -7.41
C HIS A 12 4.33 -4.78 -8.83
N LEU A 13 5.40 -4.19 -9.34
CA LEU A 13 6.00 -4.50 -10.64
C LEU A 13 7.49 -4.72 -10.39
N TYR A 14 8.06 -5.79 -10.92
CA TYR A 14 9.45 -6.14 -10.64
C TYR A 14 10.02 -7.05 -11.72
N ASP A 15 11.34 -6.97 -11.90
CA ASP A 15 12.07 -7.80 -12.85
C ASP A 15 13.20 -8.53 -12.13
N VAL A 16 12.98 -9.82 -11.86
CA VAL A 16 13.93 -10.68 -11.14
C VAL A 16 15.19 -10.98 -11.97
N GLY A 17 15.16 -10.73 -13.28
CA GLY A 17 16.34 -10.78 -14.14
C GLY A 17 17.20 -9.52 -14.07
N ARG A 18 16.65 -8.42 -13.55
CA ARG A 18 17.31 -7.11 -13.46
C ARG A 18 17.75 -6.76 -12.04
N LEU A 19 16.90 -7.03 -11.04
CA LEU A 19 17.13 -6.70 -9.64
C LEU A 19 16.90 -7.93 -8.76
N ARG A 20 17.54 -7.94 -7.59
CA ARG A 20 17.43 -9.04 -6.64
C ARG A 20 16.38 -8.74 -5.59
N TYR A 21 15.48 -9.69 -5.40
CA TYR A 21 14.42 -9.68 -4.40
C TYR A 21 14.50 -10.97 -3.59
N GLY A 22 15.34 -10.99 -2.56
CA GLY A 22 15.70 -12.20 -1.81
C GLY A 22 14.49 -12.91 -1.20
N TRP A 23 13.48 -12.15 -0.78
CA TRP A 23 12.27 -12.70 -0.16
C TRP A 23 11.42 -13.54 -1.14
N LEU A 24 11.50 -13.29 -2.46
CA LEU A 24 10.75 -14.06 -3.47
C LEU A 24 11.18 -15.52 -3.54
N GLN A 25 12.39 -15.87 -3.06
CA GLN A 25 12.83 -17.27 -2.97
C GLN A 25 11.92 -18.11 -2.06
N GLY A 26 11.30 -17.48 -1.05
CA GLY A 26 10.31 -18.13 -0.18
C GLY A 26 8.90 -18.21 -0.78
N VAL A 27 8.67 -17.60 -1.94
CA VAL A 27 7.33 -17.45 -2.54
C VAL A 27 7.35 -17.79 -4.04
N PRO A 28 7.62 -19.07 -4.40
CA PRO A 28 7.89 -19.46 -5.79
C PRO A 28 6.75 -19.17 -6.77
N LYS A 29 5.49 -19.07 -6.30
CA LYS A 29 4.32 -18.78 -7.15
C LYS A 29 4.41 -17.42 -7.86
N ILE A 30 5.13 -16.47 -7.26
CA ILE A 30 5.33 -15.12 -7.80
C ILE A 30 6.81 -14.79 -8.03
N ASN A 31 7.71 -15.77 -7.95
CA ASN A 31 9.14 -15.55 -8.15
C ASN A 31 9.50 -15.52 -9.64
N ARG A 32 9.01 -14.51 -10.35
CA ARG A 32 9.31 -14.22 -11.77
C ARG A 32 9.08 -12.74 -12.07
N THR A 33 9.47 -12.29 -13.25
CA THR A 33 9.24 -10.91 -13.69
C THR A 33 7.74 -10.64 -13.90
N TYR A 34 7.26 -9.51 -13.38
CA TYR A 34 5.90 -8.99 -13.55
C TYR A 34 5.96 -7.53 -13.97
N VAL A 35 5.43 -7.26 -15.16
CA VAL A 35 5.39 -5.92 -15.79
C VAL A 35 3.95 -5.52 -16.15
N LEU A 36 3.78 -4.36 -16.79
CA LEU A 36 2.46 -3.81 -17.10
C LEU A 36 1.62 -4.73 -17.99
N GLU A 37 2.24 -5.47 -18.89
CA GLU A 37 1.56 -6.46 -19.73
C GLU A 37 1.01 -7.64 -18.91
N ASP A 38 1.68 -8.03 -17.81
CA ASP A 38 1.17 -9.02 -16.88
C ASP A 38 0.00 -8.47 -16.07
N PHE A 39 0.10 -7.22 -15.64
CA PHE A 39 -0.99 -6.52 -14.95
C PHE A 39 -2.25 -6.45 -15.82
N ASP A 40 -2.10 -6.13 -17.11
CA ASP A 40 -3.20 -6.09 -18.08
C ASP A 40 -3.90 -7.44 -18.23
N ARG A 41 -3.15 -8.53 -18.23
CA ARG A 41 -3.72 -9.88 -18.24
C ARG A 41 -4.47 -10.17 -16.94
N ALA A 42 -3.91 -9.77 -15.80
CA ALA A 42 -4.47 -10.08 -14.49
C ALA A 42 -5.77 -9.30 -14.21
N ARG A 43 -5.82 -8.00 -14.52
CA ARG A 43 -7.00 -7.16 -14.25
C ARG A 43 -8.23 -7.55 -15.07
N GLY A 44 -8.03 -8.28 -16.18
CA GLY A 44 -9.11 -8.69 -17.08
C GLY A 44 -9.90 -7.49 -17.60
N GLU A 45 -11.21 -7.51 -17.38
CA GLU A 45 -12.14 -6.48 -17.85
C GLU A 45 -12.22 -5.24 -16.93
N ALA A 46 -11.57 -5.25 -15.77
CA ALA A 46 -11.57 -4.10 -14.87
C ALA A 46 -10.93 -2.88 -15.57
N GLU A 47 -11.70 -1.79 -15.69
CA GLU A 47 -11.22 -0.55 -16.27
C GLU A 47 -10.34 0.21 -15.26
N VAL A 48 -9.02 0.14 -15.44
CA VAL A 48 -8.04 0.82 -14.58
C VAL A 48 -7.47 2.04 -15.30
N ASP A 49 -7.73 3.24 -14.79
CA ASP A 49 -7.22 4.50 -15.33
C ASP A 49 -5.78 4.75 -14.89
N LYS A 50 -5.48 4.54 -13.61
CA LYS A 50 -4.15 4.76 -13.04
C LYS A 50 -3.80 3.69 -12.02
N ILE A 51 -2.50 3.45 -11.87
CA ILE A 51 -1.92 2.61 -10.84
C ILE A 51 -0.82 3.35 -10.08
N VAL A 52 -0.66 3.01 -8.80
CA VAL A 52 0.45 3.44 -7.95
C VAL A 52 1.31 2.22 -7.63
N PHE A 53 2.57 2.27 -8.06
CA PHE A 53 3.56 1.27 -7.69
C PHE A 53 3.94 1.41 -6.20
N ALA A 54 4.09 0.29 -5.50
CA ALA A 54 4.68 0.21 -4.17
C ALA A 54 5.93 -0.68 -4.19
N GLU A 55 7.04 -0.19 -3.60
CA GLU A 55 8.35 -0.87 -3.53
C GLU A 55 8.25 -2.34 -3.13
N VAL A 56 9.06 -3.22 -3.72
CA VAL A 56 8.85 -4.67 -3.61
C VAL A 56 9.87 -5.31 -2.66
N ALA A 57 10.31 -4.59 -1.63
CA ALA A 57 11.37 -5.02 -0.72
C ALA A 57 12.62 -5.52 -1.49
N VAL A 58 13.05 -4.73 -2.47
CA VAL A 58 14.29 -4.99 -3.20
C VAL A 58 15.45 -5.07 -2.22
N ASP A 59 16.45 -5.89 -2.55
CA ASP A 59 17.57 -6.10 -1.65
C ASP A 59 18.30 -4.80 -1.27
N PRO A 60 18.89 -4.72 -0.06
CA PRO A 60 19.49 -3.49 0.45
C PRO A 60 20.50 -2.87 -0.52
N GLY A 61 20.33 -1.57 -0.76
CA GLY A 61 21.19 -0.80 -1.66
C GLY A 61 20.71 -0.74 -3.11
N LEU A 62 19.60 -1.41 -3.47
CA LEU A 62 19.04 -1.42 -4.82
C LEU A 62 17.79 -0.52 -5.01
N HIS A 63 17.42 0.26 -3.98
CA HIS A 63 16.18 1.05 -3.97
C HIS A 63 16.14 2.16 -5.01
N LEU A 64 17.30 2.74 -5.35
CA LEU A 64 17.39 3.76 -6.40
C LEU A 64 17.25 3.11 -7.79
N GLU A 65 17.82 1.94 -8.00
CA GLU A 65 17.70 1.17 -9.24
C GLU A 65 16.27 0.66 -9.45
N GLU A 66 15.58 0.21 -8.39
CA GLU A 66 14.16 -0.14 -8.43
C GLU A 66 13.33 1.07 -8.86
N ALA A 67 13.48 2.21 -8.18
CA ALA A 67 12.74 3.42 -8.51
C ALA A 67 12.98 3.87 -9.97
N ALA A 68 14.23 3.80 -10.45
CA ALA A 68 14.58 4.12 -11.84
C ALA A 68 13.99 3.13 -12.85
N PHE A 69 13.95 1.84 -12.51
CA PHE A 69 13.27 0.84 -13.33
C PHE A 69 11.78 1.16 -13.48
N ILE A 70 11.09 1.43 -12.37
CA ILE A 70 9.67 1.75 -12.37
C ILE A 70 9.38 3.04 -13.13
N GLN A 71 10.22 4.07 -12.98
CA GLN A 71 10.12 5.28 -13.80
C GLN A 71 10.23 4.96 -15.30
N SER A 72 11.12 4.05 -15.70
CA SER A 72 11.26 3.65 -17.10
C SER A 72 10.04 2.90 -17.65
N LEU A 73 9.24 2.26 -16.79
CA LEU A 73 7.94 1.71 -17.18
C LEU A 73 6.90 2.82 -17.33
N ALA A 74 6.88 3.77 -16.39
CA ALA A 74 5.96 4.92 -16.41
C ALA A 74 6.16 5.86 -17.61
N ASP A 75 7.38 5.92 -18.15
CA ASP A 75 7.69 6.67 -19.36
C ASP A 75 7.08 6.03 -20.61
N LYS A 76 6.77 4.72 -20.57
CA LYS A 76 6.12 3.97 -21.65
C LYS A 76 4.61 3.90 -21.50
N ASP A 77 4.10 3.93 -20.27
CA ASP A 77 2.68 3.86 -19.97
C ASP A 77 2.28 4.85 -18.88
N ARG A 78 1.42 5.81 -19.26
CA ARG A 78 0.95 6.88 -18.37
C ARG A 78 0.00 6.40 -17.27
N ARG A 79 -0.54 5.18 -17.36
CA ARG A 79 -1.36 4.60 -16.28
C ARG A 79 -0.53 4.42 -15.02
N LEU A 80 0.77 4.13 -15.12
CA LEU A 80 1.67 4.13 -13.98
C LEU A 80 1.98 5.58 -13.57
N ALA A 81 1.11 6.13 -12.73
CA ALA A 81 1.05 7.56 -12.42
C ALA A 81 1.68 7.93 -11.07
N GLY A 82 1.86 6.94 -10.20
CA GLY A 82 2.43 7.12 -8.87
C GLY A 82 3.42 6.02 -8.51
N MET A 83 4.38 6.37 -7.65
CA MET A 83 5.34 5.45 -7.05
C MET A 83 5.54 5.79 -5.58
N VAL A 84 5.42 4.76 -4.75
CA VAL A 84 5.85 4.72 -3.36
C VAL A 84 7.15 3.91 -3.33
N ALA A 85 8.28 4.60 -3.19
CA ALA A 85 9.61 3.99 -3.26
C ALA A 85 10.16 3.67 -1.87
N HIS A 86 11.15 2.76 -1.81
CA HIS A 86 11.90 2.53 -0.59
C HIS A 86 12.88 3.68 -0.29
N ALA A 87 13.00 4.07 0.97
CA ALA A 87 14.15 4.83 1.46
C ALA A 87 14.60 4.31 2.85
N PRO A 88 15.91 4.26 3.12
CA PRO A 88 16.46 3.77 4.38
C PRO A 88 16.38 4.85 5.48
N LEU A 89 15.18 5.04 6.03
CA LEU A 89 14.86 6.07 7.03
C LEU A 89 15.64 5.93 8.34
N GLU A 90 16.22 4.76 8.60
CA GLU A 90 17.13 4.48 9.72
C GLU A 90 18.42 5.32 9.64
N LYS A 91 18.75 5.87 8.46
CA LYS A 91 19.86 6.83 8.31
C LYS A 91 19.59 8.18 9.02
N GLY A 92 18.42 8.39 9.58
CA GLY A 92 18.05 9.66 10.17
C GLY A 92 18.04 10.78 9.13
N PRO A 93 18.41 12.02 9.51
CA PRO A 93 18.47 13.15 8.58
C PRO A 93 19.32 12.91 7.32
N ALA A 94 20.29 11.99 7.36
CA ALA A 94 21.12 11.67 6.19
C ALA A 94 20.34 11.00 5.04
N VAL A 95 19.12 10.49 5.29
CA VAL A 95 18.23 9.95 4.25
C VAL A 95 17.83 11.01 3.21
N GLU A 96 17.98 12.30 3.50
CA GLU A 96 17.62 13.38 2.56
C GLU A 96 18.35 13.23 1.21
N GLY A 97 19.58 12.71 1.22
CA GLY A 97 20.31 12.39 0.00
C GLY A 97 19.62 11.32 -0.86
N ASP A 98 19.11 10.26 -0.24
CA ASP A 98 18.31 9.22 -0.93
C ASP A 98 17.00 9.82 -1.47
N ILE A 99 16.29 10.64 -0.68
CA ILE A 99 15.05 11.31 -1.09
C ILE A 99 15.28 12.21 -2.31
N VAL A 100 16.35 13.03 -2.29
CA VAL A 100 16.70 13.90 -3.43
C VAL A 100 17.02 13.09 -4.68
N ALA A 101 17.70 11.96 -4.55
CA ALA A 101 17.97 11.06 -5.67
C ALA A 101 16.67 10.44 -6.21
N LEU A 102 15.79 9.95 -5.33
CA LEU A 102 14.49 9.39 -5.70
C LEU A 102 13.59 10.40 -6.40
N LYS A 103 13.64 11.69 -6.02
CA LYS A 103 12.84 12.76 -6.65
C LYS A 103 13.19 13.03 -8.12
N LYS A 104 14.27 12.46 -8.65
CA LYS A 104 14.54 12.45 -10.10
C LYS A 104 13.49 11.64 -10.87
N ASN A 105 12.78 10.74 -10.19
CA ASN A 105 11.65 10.00 -10.75
C ASN A 105 10.37 10.84 -10.65
N ARG A 106 9.86 11.28 -11.80
CA ARG A 106 8.68 12.16 -11.94
C ARG A 106 7.43 11.64 -11.24
N ILE A 107 7.26 10.31 -11.17
CA ILE A 107 6.06 9.70 -10.57
C ILE A 107 6.22 9.41 -9.07
N LEU A 108 7.33 9.80 -8.42
CA LEU A 108 7.48 9.61 -6.96
C LEU A 108 6.41 10.41 -6.19
N ARG A 109 5.70 9.74 -5.28
CA ARG A 109 4.61 10.31 -4.47
C ARG A 109 4.66 9.93 -2.99
N GLY A 110 5.35 8.85 -2.64
CA GLY A 110 5.50 8.41 -1.26
C GLY A 110 6.79 7.65 -1.02
N ILE A 111 7.07 7.44 0.25
CA ILE A 111 8.13 6.55 0.73
C ILE A 111 7.48 5.43 1.53
N ARG A 112 7.99 4.21 1.38
CA ARG A 112 7.66 3.08 2.25
C ARG A 112 8.93 2.50 2.84
N ARG A 113 8.86 2.13 4.11
CA ARG A 113 9.84 1.29 4.77
C ARG A 113 9.11 0.22 5.54
N LEU A 114 9.25 -1.05 5.12
CA LEU A 114 8.55 -2.16 5.73
C LEU A 114 8.90 -2.30 7.21
N ILE A 115 7.87 -2.26 8.06
CA ILE A 115 7.96 -2.55 9.50
C ILE A 115 7.64 -4.03 9.73
N GLU A 116 6.80 -4.63 8.87
CA GLU A 116 6.31 -6.01 9.04
C GLU A 116 7.37 -7.11 9.02
N THR A 117 8.51 -6.87 8.36
CA THR A 117 9.60 -7.85 8.24
C THR A 117 10.64 -7.73 9.34
N GLU A 118 10.58 -6.65 10.13
CA GLU A 118 11.60 -6.37 11.14
C GLU A 118 11.37 -7.16 12.41
N ARG A 119 12.46 -7.63 13.01
CA ARG A 119 12.42 -8.40 14.26
C ARG A 119 11.91 -7.55 15.43
N ASP A 120 12.33 -6.30 15.48
CA ASP A 120 11.87 -5.32 16.46
C ASP A 120 11.14 -4.20 15.72
N PRO A 121 9.80 -4.22 15.66
CA PRO A 121 9.01 -3.19 14.97
C PRO A 121 9.09 -1.81 15.64
N SER A 122 9.64 -1.70 16.85
CA SER A 122 9.78 -0.43 17.55
C SER A 122 10.87 0.47 16.97
N PHE A 123 11.74 -0.05 16.10
CA PHE A 123 12.77 0.73 15.40
C PHE A 123 12.21 1.97 14.68
N CYS A 124 10.96 1.90 14.20
CA CYS A 124 10.29 3.02 13.55
C CYS A 124 9.97 4.19 14.51
N LEU A 125 10.14 4.01 15.81
CA LEU A 125 9.99 5.04 16.84
C LEU A 125 11.33 5.59 17.34
N GLU A 126 12.45 5.11 16.80
CA GLU A 126 13.76 5.66 17.13
C GLU A 126 13.85 7.15 16.71
N PRO A 127 14.57 8.00 17.46
CA PRO A 127 14.64 9.43 17.18
C PRO A 127 15.06 9.75 15.75
N GLY A 128 16.09 9.06 15.23
CA GLY A 128 16.57 9.25 13.85
C GLY A 128 15.48 8.93 12.83
N PHE A 129 14.78 7.81 12.98
CA PHE A 129 13.70 7.43 12.07
C PHE A 129 12.56 8.46 12.04
N ILE A 130 12.18 8.99 13.21
CA ILE A 130 11.17 10.06 13.33
C ILE A 130 11.65 11.35 12.65
N GLU A 131 12.91 11.74 12.88
CA GLU A 131 13.51 12.91 12.21
C GLU A 131 13.51 12.76 10.69
N ALA A 132 13.85 11.57 10.20
CA ALA A 132 13.83 11.23 8.78
C ALA A 132 12.43 11.34 8.17
N ILE A 133 11.41 10.81 8.85
CA ILE A 133 10.01 10.89 8.42
C ILE A 133 9.49 12.33 8.37
N LYS A 134 9.92 13.18 9.31
CA LYS A 134 9.54 14.60 9.33
C LYS A 134 10.10 15.40 8.14
N LEU A 135 11.04 14.85 7.36
CA LEU A 135 11.49 15.47 6.11
C LEU A 135 10.49 15.29 4.96
N LEU A 136 9.66 14.24 4.98
CA LEU A 136 8.81 13.89 3.84
C LEU A 136 7.84 15.00 3.38
N PRO A 137 7.19 15.78 4.28
CA PRO A 137 6.31 16.88 3.88
C PRO A 137 7.04 17.97 3.08
N LYS A 138 8.28 18.32 3.46
CA LYS A 138 9.14 19.27 2.71
C LYS A 138 9.35 18.83 1.26
N HIS A 139 9.35 17.52 1.02
CA HIS A 139 9.51 16.94 -0.30
C HIS A 139 8.20 16.65 -1.02
N GLY A 140 7.05 16.83 -0.36
CA GLY A 140 5.72 16.52 -0.89
C GLY A 140 5.47 15.02 -0.99
N LEU A 141 5.97 14.22 -0.03
CA LEU A 141 5.88 12.76 -0.02
C LEU A 141 5.01 12.26 1.13
N THR A 142 4.24 11.21 0.88
CA THR A 142 3.54 10.43 1.91
C THR A 142 4.48 9.42 2.56
N PHE A 143 4.08 8.86 3.71
CA PHE A 143 4.67 7.63 4.25
C PHE A 143 3.63 6.50 4.26
N ASP A 144 3.93 5.40 3.59
CA ASP A 144 3.08 4.21 3.58
C ASP A 144 3.49 3.26 4.73
N ILE A 145 2.58 3.04 5.68
CA ILE A 145 2.79 2.19 6.86
C ILE A 145 2.41 0.75 6.49
N CYS A 146 3.42 -0.09 6.23
CA CYS A 146 3.22 -1.53 6.11
C CYS A 146 3.68 -2.25 7.39
N VAL A 147 2.70 -2.69 8.19
CA VAL A 147 2.89 -3.29 9.51
C VAL A 147 1.86 -4.40 9.74
N LYS A 148 2.23 -5.42 10.51
CA LYS A 148 1.32 -6.50 10.93
C LYS A 148 0.49 -6.09 12.13
N HIS A 149 -0.72 -6.66 12.29
CA HIS A 149 -1.64 -6.31 13.38
C HIS A 149 -1.02 -6.34 14.79
N TRP A 150 -0.12 -7.27 15.10
CA TRP A 150 0.54 -7.33 16.42
C TRP A 150 1.50 -6.16 16.68
N ALA A 151 1.94 -5.47 15.63
CA ALA A 151 2.85 -4.33 15.67
C ALA A 151 2.18 -3.00 15.28
N LEU A 152 0.87 -3.00 14.99
CA LEU A 152 0.13 -1.82 14.53
C LEU A 152 0.18 -0.66 15.54
N VAL A 153 0.36 -0.94 16.83
CA VAL A 153 0.59 0.08 17.87
C VAL A 153 1.82 0.97 17.59
N PHE A 154 2.87 0.45 16.96
CA PHE A 154 4.06 1.24 16.62
C PHE A 154 3.77 2.18 15.44
N GLY A 155 3.03 1.72 14.44
CA GLY A 155 2.55 2.57 13.34
C GLY A 155 1.62 3.69 13.83
N LEU A 156 0.74 3.39 14.79
CA LEU A 156 -0.12 4.39 15.45
C LEU A 156 0.69 5.48 16.14
N GLU A 157 1.66 5.07 16.95
CA GLU A 157 2.49 6.00 17.71
C GLU A 157 3.36 6.84 16.78
N LEU A 158 3.89 6.25 15.71
CA LEU A 158 4.62 6.99 14.68
C LEU A 158 3.76 8.08 14.04
N ALA A 159 2.52 7.75 13.66
CA ALA A 159 1.58 8.69 13.07
C ALA A 159 1.23 9.84 14.03
N ARG A 160 1.06 9.54 15.33
CA ARG A 160 0.83 10.55 16.38
C ARG A 160 2.01 11.51 16.54
N ARG A 161 3.24 11.01 16.43
CA ARG A 161 4.47 11.83 16.61
C ARG A 161 4.81 12.71 15.41
N CYS A 162 4.17 12.47 14.26
CA CYS A 162 4.45 13.16 13.00
C CYS A 162 3.15 13.72 12.38
N PRO A 163 2.41 14.61 13.06
CA PRO A 163 1.09 15.08 12.61
C PRO A 163 1.10 15.82 11.25
N GLU A 164 2.26 16.34 10.83
CA GLU A 164 2.44 17.02 9.54
C GLU A 164 2.64 16.05 8.36
N VAL A 165 2.89 14.77 8.64
CA VAL A 165 3.11 13.73 7.62
C VAL A 165 1.77 13.10 7.28
N THR A 166 1.48 13.01 5.98
CA THR A 166 0.36 12.20 5.49
C THR A 166 0.78 10.73 5.48
N PHE A 167 0.13 9.94 6.31
CA PHE A 167 0.33 8.50 6.42
C PHE A 167 -0.73 7.73 5.64
N VAL A 168 -0.29 6.68 4.94
CA VAL A 168 -1.18 5.73 4.27
C VAL A 168 -1.01 4.37 4.93
N LEU A 169 -2.03 3.91 5.66
CA LEU A 169 -2.02 2.56 6.24
C LEU A 169 -2.21 1.52 5.13
N ASP A 170 -1.18 0.70 4.90
CA ASP A 170 -1.24 -0.38 3.92
C ASP A 170 -2.11 -1.54 4.44
N HIS A 171 -2.82 -2.17 3.51
CA HIS A 171 -3.58 -3.41 3.69
C HIS A 171 -4.43 -3.47 4.96
N ILE A 172 -5.14 -2.38 5.24
CA ILE A 172 -5.96 -2.21 6.46
C ILE A 172 -5.21 -2.53 7.77
N GLY A 173 -3.88 -2.42 7.81
CA GLY A 173 -3.07 -2.78 9.00
C GLY A 173 -2.94 -4.29 9.24
N LYS A 174 -3.13 -5.11 8.19
CA LYS A 174 -2.88 -6.56 8.14
C LYS A 174 -3.46 -7.35 9.34
N PRO A 175 -4.80 -7.36 9.51
CA PRO A 175 -5.49 -8.06 10.59
C PRO A 175 -5.19 -9.55 10.64
N GLY A 176 -5.30 -10.17 11.82
CA GLY A 176 -5.09 -11.61 12.02
C GLY A 176 -6.25 -12.48 11.55
N ILE A 177 -6.72 -12.30 10.30
CA ILE A 177 -7.95 -12.93 9.77
C ILE A 177 -7.86 -14.45 9.81
N LYS A 178 -6.71 -15.04 9.43
CA LYS A 178 -6.45 -16.48 9.49
C LYS A 178 -6.79 -17.11 10.86
N HIS A 179 -6.69 -16.33 11.92
CA HIS A 179 -6.94 -16.74 13.30
C HIS A 179 -8.24 -16.15 13.89
N GLY A 180 -9.04 -15.45 13.07
CA GLY A 180 -10.27 -14.79 13.51
C GLY A 180 -10.05 -13.65 14.51
N LEU A 181 -8.85 -13.05 14.55
CA LEU A 181 -8.50 -12.06 15.55
C LEU A 181 -9.10 -10.69 15.23
N ARG A 182 -9.94 -10.20 16.15
CA ARG A 182 -10.53 -8.85 16.08
C ARG A 182 -9.70 -7.84 16.87
N GLU A 183 -9.38 -8.13 18.11
CA GLU A 183 -8.59 -7.25 18.97
C GLU A 183 -7.11 -7.68 19.02
N PRO A 184 -6.16 -6.74 19.23
CA PRO A 184 -6.37 -5.30 19.44
C PRO A 184 -6.60 -4.49 18.14
N TRP A 185 -6.65 -5.15 16.99
CA TRP A 185 -6.71 -4.50 15.68
C TRP A 185 -7.93 -3.59 15.51
N TRP A 186 -9.13 -4.03 15.91
CA TRP A 186 -10.35 -3.24 15.84
C TRP A 186 -10.24 -1.91 16.59
N GLY A 187 -9.85 -1.97 17.87
CA GLY A 187 -9.62 -0.75 18.65
C GLY A 187 -8.53 0.14 18.04
N GLN A 188 -7.43 -0.45 17.58
CA GLN A 188 -6.33 0.31 16.97
C GLN A 188 -6.73 0.97 15.65
N ILE A 189 -7.56 0.35 14.82
CA ILE A 189 -8.09 0.98 13.60
C ILE A 189 -8.93 2.22 13.92
N VAL A 190 -9.76 2.17 14.96
CA VAL A 190 -10.51 3.36 15.41
C VAL A 190 -9.56 4.46 15.88
N GLU A 191 -8.53 4.12 16.65
CA GLU A 191 -7.52 5.09 17.09
C GLU A 191 -6.74 5.68 15.92
N MET A 192 -6.40 4.87 14.92
CA MET A 192 -5.77 5.31 13.67
C MET A 192 -6.66 6.28 12.91
N ALA A 193 -7.95 5.95 12.79
CA ALA A 193 -8.92 6.76 12.09
C ALA A 193 -9.21 8.10 12.80
N ARG A 194 -8.94 8.23 14.10
CA ARG A 194 -9.02 9.53 14.81
C ARG A 194 -7.90 10.49 14.43
N LEU A 195 -6.81 10.00 13.82
CA LEU A 195 -5.72 10.84 13.35
C LEU A 195 -6.07 11.42 11.96
N PRO A 196 -6.20 12.76 11.83
CA PRO A 196 -6.65 13.36 10.56
C PRO A 196 -5.61 13.23 9.43
N ASN A 197 -4.35 12.97 9.79
CA ASN A 197 -3.24 12.80 8.86
C ASN A 197 -3.06 11.33 8.39
N VAL A 198 -3.97 10.42 8.75
CA VAL A 198 -3.93 9.01 8.32
C VAL A 198 -5.09 8.72 7.36
N VAL A 199 -4.76 8.09 6.24
CA VAL A 199 -5.70 7.44 5.32
C VAL A 199 -5.38 5.95 5.24
N CYS A 200 -6.27 5.14 4.65
CA CYS A 200 -6.15 3.68 4.65
C CYS A 200 -6.37 3.10 3.25
N LYS A 201 -5.52 2.14 2.87
CA LYS A 201 -5.73 1.30 1.69
C LYS A 201 -6.55 0.07 2.05
N VAL A 202 -7.72 -0.04 1.44
CA VAL A 202 -8.49 -1.29 1.39
C VAL A 202 -7.87 -2.16 0.31
N SER A 203 -6.89 -2.98 0.73
CA SER A 203 -6.03 -3.82 -0.13
C SER A 203 -5.49 -5.00 0.68
N GLY A 204 -4.94 -6.03 0.03
CA GLY A 204 -4.21 -7.12 0.70
C GLY A 204 -4.98 -7.85 1.82
N VAL A 205 -6.32 -7.79 1.82
CA VAL A 205 -7.12 -8.30 2.94
C VAL A 205 -7.15 -9.82 2.94
N ILE A 206 -7.38 -10.41 1.76
CA ILE A 206 -7.52 -11.86 1.59
C ILE A 206 -6.19 -12.59 1.83
N THR A 207 -5.05 -11.94 1.57
CA THR A 207 -3.71 -12.49 1.83
C THR A 207 -3.39 -12.63 3.33
N GLU A 208 -4.18 -12.02 4.22
CA GLU A 208 -4.08 -12.23 5.68
C GLU A 208 -5.03 -13.33 6.20
N ALA A 209 -5.92 -13.86 5.36
CA ALA A 209 -6.73 -15.03 5.64
C ALA A 209 -5.96 -16.33 5.36
N ASN A 210 -6.62 -17.49 5.50
CA ASN A 210 -6.00 -18.75 5.11
C ASN A 210 -5.87 -18.84 3.58
N HIS A 211 -4.64 -18.85 3.05
CA HIS A 211 -4.39 -18.79 1.60
C HIS A 211 -5.10 -19.88 0.77
N ALA A 212 -5.35 -21.06 1.36
CA ALA A 212 -5.97 -22.20 0.66
C ALA A 212 -7.47 -22.36 0.92
N LYS A 213 -8.00 -21.76 1.99
CA LYS A 213 -9.35 -22.04 2.51
C LYS A 213 -10.15 -20.79 2.86
N TRP A 214 -9.65 -19.61 2.47
CA TRP A 214 -10.33 -18.36 2.76
C TRP A 214 -11.75 -18.37 2.16
N ASN A 215 -12.65 -17.60 2.77
CA ASN A 215 -13.99 -17.36 2.27
C ASN A 215 -14.32 -15.87 2.38
N LYS A 216 -15.17 -15.35 1.48
CA LYS A 216 -15.46 -13.91 1.46
C LYS A 216 -16.14 -13.41 2.74
N GLU A 217 -16.94 -14.24 3.41
CA GLU A 217 -17.68 -13.83 4.61
C GLU A 217 -16.77 -13.60 5.83
N GLU A 218 -15.57 -14.20 5.87
CA GLU A 218 -14.61 -13.94 6.95
C GLU A 218 -13.83 -12.63 6.77
N VAL A 219 -13.66 -12.15 5.53
CA VAL A 219 -12.89 -10.92 5.24
C VAL A 219 -13.75 -9.66 5.24
N LYS A 220 -15.02 -9.76 4.80
CA LYS A 220 -15.94 -8.61 4.72
C LYS A 220 -16.04 -7.79 6.02
N PRO A 221 -16.16 -8.39 7.22
CA PRO A 221 -16.26 -7.62 8.46
C PRO A 221 -15.06 -6.71 8.74
N TYR A 222 -13.86 -7.11 8.32
CA TYR A 222 -12.64 -6.29 8.48
C TYR A 222 -12.66 -5.09 7.52
N ILE A 223 -13.12 -5.30 6.28
CA ILE A 223 -13.28 -4.23 5.29
C ILE A 223 -14.33 -3.22 5.77
N THR A 224 -15.50 -3.70 6.19
CA THR A 224 -16.59 -2.87 6.72
C THR A 224 -16.12 -2.03 7.89
N HIS A 225 -15.45 -2.63 8.88
CA HIS A 225 -14.93 -1.90 10.05
C HIS A 225 -13.99 -0.75 9.68
N VAL A 226 -13.11 -0.95 8.69
CA VAL A 226 -12.19 0.08 8.22
C VAL A 226 -12.92 1.22 7.53
N ILE A 227 -13.88 0.90 6.65
CA ILE A 227 -14.68 1.90 5.94
C ILE A 227 -15.52 2.72 6.92
N GLU A 228 -16.16 2.07 7.90
CA GLU A 228 -16.94 2.74 8.96
C GLU A 228 -16.06 3.63 9.84
N ALA A 229 -14.86 3.18 10.21
CA ALA A 229 -13.96 3.95 11.07
C ALA A 229 -13.35 5.17 10.35
N PHE A 230 -12.83 4.99 9.13
CA PHE A 230 -12.13 6.06 8.40
C PHE A 230 -13.08 6.99 7.63
N GLY A 231 -14.20 6.46 7.14
CA GLY A 231 -15.08 7.10 6.17
C GLY A 231 -14.53 7.07 4.74
N PHE A 232 -15.43 7.20 3.76
CA PHE A 232 -15.10 7.13 2.32
C PHE A 232 -14.05 8.15 1.87
N ASP A 233 -13.96 9.32 2.52
CA ASP A 233 -12.96 10.35 2.21
C ASP A 233 -11.52 9.94 2.52
N ARG A 234 -11.31 8.88 3.31
CA ARG A 234 -9.98 8.46 3.78
C ARG A 234 -9.68 6.99 3.55
N VAL A 235 -10.51 6.30 2.79
CA VAL A 235 -10.21 4.95 2.27
C VAL A 235 -9.98 5.00 0.77
N MET A 236 -9.05 4.18 0.29
CA MET A 236 -8.79 4.01 -1.15
C MET A 236 -8.60 2.53 -1.49
N TYR A 237 -9.04 2.13 -2.68
CA TYR A 237 -8.84 0.80 -3.23
C TYR A 237 -7.37 0.55 -3.60
N GLY A 238 -6.87 -0.65 -3.34
CA GLY A 238 -5.65 -1.19 -3.95
C GLY A 238 -5.76 -2.70 -4.11
N SER A 239 -5.25 -3.25 -5.20
CA SER A 239 -5.36 -4.70 -5.47
C SER A 239 -4.35 -5.54 -4.70
N ASP A 240 -3.23 -4.95 -4.28
CA ASP A 240 -2.05 -5.68 -3.79
C ASP A 240 -1.49 -6.66 -4.85
N TRP A 241 -1.83 -6.46 -6.12
CA TRP A 241 -1.25 -7.25 -7.21
C TRP A 241 0.24 -6.93 -7.30
N THR A 242 1.17 -7.87 -7.46
CA THR A 242 1.00 -9.29 -7.76
C THR A 242 0.85 -10.19 -6.52
N VAL A 243 1.03 -9.67 -5.30
CA VAL A 243 0.98 -10.47 -4.06
C VAL A 243 -0.41 -11.09 -3.85
N SER A 244 -1.48 -10.42 -4.26
CA SER A 244 -2.84 -10.95 -4.23
C SER A 244 -2.99 -12.29 -4.96
N GLU A 245 -2.22 -12.53 -6.03
CA GLU A 245 -2.22 -13.79 -6.80
C GLU A 245 -1.83 -15.02 -5.95
N LEU A 246 -1.28 -14.84 -4.75
CA LEU A 246 -1.07 -15.92 -3.79
C LEU A 246 -2.38 -16.57 -3.36
N THR A 247 -3.47 -15.81 -3.28
CA THR A 247 -4.75 -16.27 -2.74
C THR A 247 -5.93 -16.14 -3.71
N HIS A 248 -5.95 -15.13 -4.58
CA HIS A 248 -7.08 -14.84 -5.47
C HIS A 248 -6.64 -14.03 -6.71
N PRO A 249 -7.36 -14.14 -7.84
CA PRO A 249 -7.10 -13.28 -9.00
C PRO A 249 -7.64 -11.87 -8.77
N TYR A 250 -7.09 -10.90 -9.51
CA TYR A 250 -7.44 -9.47 -9.41
C TYR A 250 -8.95 -9.16 -9.31
N PRO A 251 -9.84 -9.69 -10.19
CA PRO A 251 -11.25 -9.29 -10.19
C PRO A 251 -11.99 -9.73 -8.91
N THR A 252 -11.54 -10.81 -8.25
CA THR A 252 -12.18 -11.35 -7.05
C THR A 252 -12.24 -10.33 -5.92
N PHE A 253 -11.19 -9.52 -5.72
CA PHE A 253 -11.22 -8.52 -4.66
C PHE A 253 -12.13 -7.34 -5.00
N VAL A 254 -12.21 -6.95 -6.28
CA VAL A 254 -13.16 -5.93 -6.73
C VAL A 254 -14.60 -6.37 -6.49
N ASP A 255 -14.93 -7.62 -6.82
CA ASP A 255 -16.27 -8.16 -6.59
C ASP A 255 -16.64 -8.20 -5.10
N ILE A 256 -15.71 -8.62 -4.24
CA ILE A 256 -15.93 -8.61 -2.78
C ILE A 256 -16.13 -7.19 -2.27
N LEU A 257 -15.33 -6.23 -2.73
CA LEU A 257 -15.45 -4.85 -2.29
C LEU A 257 -16.76 -4.23 -2.76
N ASP A 258 -17.22 -4.52 -3.97
CA ASP A 258 -18.53 -4.11 -4.47
C ASP A 258 -19.70 -4.69 -3.65
N GLU A 259 -19.59 -5.94 -3.20
CA GLU A 259 -20.56 -6.51 -2.27
C GLU A 259 -20.56 -5.75 -0.93
N VAL A 260 -19.40 -5.36 -0.40
CA VAL A 260 -19.28 -4.60 0.86
C VAL A 260 -19.87 -3.20 0.73
N VAL A 261 -19.64 -2.51 -0.39
CA VAL A 261 -20.10 -1.14 -0.61
C VAL A 261 -21.40 -1.05 -1.42
N ALA A 262 -22.17 -2.14 -1.47
CA ALA A 262 -23.40 -2.20 -2.27
C ALA A 262 -24.40 -1.09 -1.92
N GLN A 263 -24.48 -0.71 -0.64
CA GLN A 263 -25.36 0.35 -0.12
C GLN A 263 -24.77 1.76 -0.21
N ALA A 264 -23.50 1.90 -0.60
CA ALA A 264 -22.87 3.20 -0.79
C ALA A 264 -23.39 3.88 -2.05
N ASN A 265 -23.54 5.20 -2.01
CA ASN A 265 -23.91 5.99 -3.18
C ASN A 265 -22.73 6.14 -4.16
N ASP A 266 -23.01 6.64 -5.37
CA ASP A 266 -21.99 6.74 -6.42
C ASP A 266 -20.82 7.66 -6.04
N ALA A 267 -21.07 8.72 -5.26
CA ALA A 267 -20.00 9.61 -4.80
C ALA A 267 -19.09 8.91 -3.77
N GLU A 268 -19.65 8.12 -2.87
CA GLU A 268 -18.88 7.30 -1.91
C GLU A 268 -18.04 6.23 -2.61
N LYS A 269 -18.64 5.51 -3.57
CA LYS A 269 -17.92 4.55 -4.41
C LYS A 269 -16.77 5.22 -5.16
N ARG A 270 -17.02 6.41 -5.73
CA ARG A 270 -15.99 7.17 -6.45
C ARG A 270 -14.85 7.61 -5.52
N LYS A 271 -15.12 8.01 -4.29
CA LYS A 271 -14.07 8.30 -3.28
C LYS A 271 -13.18 7.08 -3.04
N LEU A 272 -13.78 5.92 -2.75
CA LEU A 272 -13.05 4.67 -2.49
C LEU A 272 -12.24 4.21 -3.71
N TYR A 273 -12.85 4.16 -4.89
CA TYR A 273 -12.23 3.59 -6.08
C TYR A 273 -11.34 4.55 -6.85
N ARG A 274 -11.38 5.87 -6.57
CA ARG A 274 -10.70 6.87 -7.40
C ARG A 274 -10.23 8.10 -6.64
N ASP A 275 -11.15 8.89 -6.09
CA ASP A 275 -10.85 10.28 -5.73
C ASP A 275 -9.90 10.40 -4.52
N THR A 276 -9.98 9.47 -3.56
CA THR A 276 -9.05 9.45 -2.42
C THR A 276 -7.62 9.18 -2.88
N ALA A 277 -7.39 8.22 -3.79
CA ALA A 277 -6.07 7.93 -4.33
C ALA A 277 -5.54 9.10 -5.19
N MET A 278 -6.39 9.69 -6.05
CA MET A 278 -6.03 10.89 -6.85
C MET A 278 -5.47 12.01 -5.97
N ARG A 279 -6.19 12.33 -4.89
CA ARG A 279 -5.85 13.42 -3.97
C ARG A 279 -4.59 13.11 -3.15
N ILE A 280 -4.54 11.94 -2.53
CA ILE A 280 -3.46 11.59 -1.61
C ILE A 280 -2.13 11.41 -2.33
N TYR A 281 -2.15 10.83 -3.54
CA TYR A 281 -0.95 10.64 -4.35
C TYR A 281 -0.78 11.69 -5.46
N ARG A 282 -1.58 12.75 -5.53
CA ARG A 282 -1.39 13.85 -6.51
C ARG A 282 -1.22 13.30 -7.94
N LEU A 283 -2.24 12.57 -8.40
CA LEU A 283 -2.22 11.79 -9.66
C LEU A 283 -2.90 12.53 -10.84
N GLU A 284 -3.11 13.84 -10.73
CA GLU A 284 -3.59 14.68 -11.83
C GLU A 284 -2.56 14.86 -12.94
#